data_AF-A0A939V4Y4-F1
#
_entry.id   AF-A0A939V4Y4-F1
#
_cell.length_a   1.000
_cell.length_b   1.000
_cell.length_c   1.000
_cell.angle_alpha   90.00
_cell.angle_beta   90.00
_cell.angle_gamma   90.00
#
_symmetry.space_group_name_H-M   'P 1'
#
loop_
_entity.id
_entity.type
_entity.pdbx_description
1 polymer ?
#
loop_
_entity_poly.entity_id
_entity_poly.type
_entity_poly.pdbx_seq_one_letter_code
_entity_poly.pdbx_strand_id
1 'polypeptide(L)'
;MSKRFPAKKYQIHFRVDQKEYDSIKKNAARAGLTISQYARKAMAGDIIVEAPPADLNYLLREMKRAGSNLHQVLRKLNILGIAHSLELERCAADIRDTMNVIYQTYWPENKNNKSE
;
A
#
# COMPACT_ATOMS: atom_id res chain seq x y z
N MET A 1 0.37 20.30 -10.46
CA MET A 1 -0.73 20.45 -11.43
C MET A 1 -1.44 19.12 -11.57
N SER A 2 -2.71 19.01 -11.21
CA SER A 2 -3.48 17.75 -11.32
C SER A 2 -3.70 17.43 -12.80
N LYS A 3 -3.20 16.27 -13.27
CA LYS A 3 -3.48 15.78 -14.63
C LYS A 3 -4.99 15.49 -14.73
N ARG A 4 -5.74 16.36 -15.39
CA ARG A 4 -7.16 16.15 -15.69
C ARG A 4 -7.24 15.08 -16.78
N PHE A 5 -7.59 13.86 -16.40
CA PHE A 5 -7.88 12.80 -17.37
C PHE A 5 -9.11 13.19 -18.21
N PRO A 6 -9.12 12.91 -19.52
CA PRO A 6 -10.26 13.20 -20.36
C PRO A 6 -11.52 12.50 -19.86
N ALA A 7 -12.67 13.15 -19.99
CA ALA A 7 -13.96 12.60 -19.58
C ALA A 7 -14.26 11.32 -20.38
N LYS A 8 -14.82 10.29 -19.70
CA LYS A 8 -15.17 9.01 -20.33
C LYS A 8 -16.44 9.19 -21.17
N LYS A 9 -16.35 8.88 -22.47
CA LYS A 9 -17.41 9.14 -23.46
C LYS A 9 -18.39 7.98 -23.69
N TYR A 10 -17.95 6.74 -23.50
CA TYR A 10 -18.72 5.54 -23.84
C TYR A 10 -19.27 4.85 -22.59
N GLN A 11 -20.49 4.31 -22.70
CA GLN A 11 -21.16 3.56 -21.64
C GLN A 11 -21.46 2.14 -22.11
N ILE A 12 -21.28 1.18 -21.22
CA ILE A 12 -21.58 -0.23 -21.46
C ILE A 12 -22.66 -0.65 -20.46
N HIS A 13 -23.74 -1.23 -20.96
CA HIS A 13 -24.79 -1.84 -20.15
C HIS A 13 -24.70 -3.35 -20.29
N PHE A 14 -24.66 -4.06 -19.16
CA PHE A 14 -24.81 -5.50 -19.13
C PHE A 14 -25.78 -5.87 -18.01
N ARG A 15 -26.57 -6.93 -18.25
CA ARG A 15 -27.51 -7.45 -17.26
C ARG A 15 -26.78 -8.50 -16.43
N VAL A 16 -27.02 -8.47 -15.14
CA VAL A 16 -26.49 -9.41 -14.15
C VAL A 16 -27.64 -9.99 -13.35
N ASP A 17 -27.44 -11.17 -12.79
CA ASP A 17 -28.33 -11.67 -11.76
C ASP A 17 -28.07 -10.99 -10.40
N GLN A 18 -28.90 -11.34 -9.41
CA GLN A 18 -28.79 -10.76 -8.06
C GLN A 18 -27.46 -11.12 -7.37
N LYS A 19 -26.97 -12.36 -7.54
CA LYS A 19 -25.74 -12.84 -6.90
C LYS A 19 -24.51 -12.14 -7.47
N GLU A 20 -24.47 -11.97 -8.79
CA GLU A 20 -23.44 -11.24 -9.50
C GLU A 20 -23.43 -9.77 -9.08
N TYR A 21 -24.60 -9.13 -9.01
CA TYR A 21 -24.73 -7.75 -8.55
C TYR A 21 -24.19 -7.56 -7.13
N ASP A 22 -24.61 -8.42 -6.19
CA ASP A 22 -24.17 -8.35 -4.80
C ASP A 22 -22.67 -8.61 -4.66
N SER A 23 -22.12 -9.54 -5.45
CA SER A 23 -20.69 -9.83 -5.48
C SER A 23 -19.88 -8.65 -5.98
N ILE A 24 -20.28 -8.02 -7.09
CA ILE A 24 -19.62 -6.83 -7.64
C ILE A 24 -19.68 -5.68 -6.63
N LYS A 25 -20.85 -5.42 -6.05
CA LYS A 25 -21.05 -4.35 -5.07
C LYS A 25 -20.19 -4.56 -3.83
N LYS A 26 -20.17 -5.78 -3.29
CA LYS A 26 -19.38 -6.14 -2.09
C LYS A 26 -17.88 -6.03 -2.36
N ASN A 27 -17.40 -6.55 -3.48
CA ASN A 27 -15.97 -6.51 -3.82
C ASN A 27 -15.50 -5.08 -4.12
N ALA A 28 -16.31 -4.28 -4.81
CA ALA A 28 -16.03 -2.86 -5.02
C ALA A 28 -15.95 -2.12 -3.68
N ALA A 29 -16.90 -2.34 -2.77
CA ALA A 29 -16.90 -1.74 -1.44
C ALA A 29 -15.67 -2.13 -0.62
N ARG A 30 -15.29 -3.41 -0.60
CA ARG A 30 -14.07 -3.89 0.08
C ARG A 30 -12.81 -3.23 -0.47
N ALA A 31 -12.73 -3.06 -1.79
CA ALA A 31 -11.60 -2.37 -2.42
C ALA A 31 -11.62 -0.84 -2.26
N GLY A 32 -12.66 -0.26 -1.64
CA GLY A 32 -12.85 1.19 -1.56
C GLY A 32 -13.09 1.85 -2.92
N LEU A 33 -13.64 1.10 -3.88
CA LEU A 33 -13.88 1.53 -5.25
C LEU A 33 -15.37 1.69 -5.53
N THR A 34 -15.71 2.61 -6.42
CA THR A 34 -17.02 2.59 -7.08
C THR A 34 -17.12 1.36 -7.99
N ILE A 35 -18.35 0.88 -8.25
CA ILE A 35 -18.58 -0.26 -9.18
C ILE A 35 -17.91 -0.01 -10.54
N SER A 36 -18.02 1.21 -11.08
CA SER A 36 -17.39 1.56 -12.36
C SER A 36 -15.86 1.59 -12.30
N GLN A 37 -15.25 1.91 -11.16
CA GLN A 37 -13.79 1.78 -10.99
C GLN A 37 -13.37 0.33 -10.88
N TYR A 38 -14.08 -0.46 -10.07
CA TYR A 38 -13.85 -1.89 -9.90
C TYR A 38 -13.94 -2.64 -11.23
N ALA A 39 -15.02 -2.43 -11.99
CA ALA A 39 -15.21 -3.05 -13.30
C ALA A 39 -14.07 -2.72 -14.28
N ARG A 40 -13.58 -1.47 -14.28
CA ARG A 40 -12.46 -1.07 -15.14
C ARG A 40 -11.15 -1.74 -14.76
N LYS A 41 -10.85 -1.81 -13.46
CA LYS A 41 -9.67 -2.52 -12.96
C LYS A 41 -9.74 -4.00 -13.30
N ALA A 42 -10.90 -4.62 -13.07
CA ALA A 42 -11.12 -6.03 -13.38
C ALA A 42 -10.97 -6.30 -14.88
N MET A 43 -11.49 -5.42 -15.75
CA MET A 43 -11.32 -5.52 -17.20
C MET A 43 -9.87 -5.36 -17.65
N ALA A 44 -9.08 -4.51 -16.98
CA ALA A 44 -7.67 -4.32 -17.28
C ALA A 44 -6.79 -5.49 -16.80
N GLY A 45 -7.34 -6.39 -15.98
CA GLY A 45 -6.58 -7.45 -15.32
C GLY A 45 -5.76 -6.97 -14.13
N ASP A 46 -6.06 -5.77 -13.60
CA ASP A 46 -5.34 -5.18 -12.45
C ASP A 46 -5.54 -6.03 -11.19
N ILE A 47 -4.54 -6.03 -10.32
CA ILE A 47 -4.66 -6.62 -8.98
C ILE A 47 -5.56 -5.71 -8.14
N ILE A 48 -6.76 -6.17 -7.81
CA ILE A 48 -7.69 -5.44 -6.94
C ILE A 48 -7.50 -5.92 -5.50
N VAL A 49 -6.91 -5.04 -4.69
CA VAL A 49 -6.68 -5.28 -3.26
C VAL A 49 -7.77 -4.60 -2.44
N GLU A 50 -8.06 -5.17 -1.26
CA GLU A 50 -8.88 -4.55 -0.24
C GLU A 50 -8.32 -3.19 0.20
N ALA A 51 -9.20 -2.25 0.50
CA ALA A 51 -8.81 -0.94 0.98
C ALA A 51 -8.03 -1.10 2.29
N PRO A 52 -6.89 -0.40 2.44
CA PRO A 52 -6.16 -0.41 3.69
C PRO A 52 -7.05 0.15 4.82
N PRO A 53 -6.95 -0.39 6.05
CA PRO A 53 -7.59 0.19 7.21
C PRO A 53 -7.25 1.69 7.35
N ALA A 54 -8.22 2.50 7.81
CA ALA A 54 -8.08 3.96 7.88
C ALA A 54 -6.82 4.40 8.64
N ASP A 55 -6.49 3.68 9.71
CA ASP A 55 -5.36 4.00 10.60
C ASP A 55 -4.02 3.46 10.11
N LEU A 56 -3.99 2.61 9.07
CA LEU A 56 -2.76 1.96 8.60
C LEU A 56 -1.69 2.99 8.21
N ASN A 57 -2.10 4.07 7.53
CA ASN A 57 -1.19 5.14 7.13
C ASN A 57 -0.60 5.87 8.34
N TYR A 58 -1.36 6.01 9.42
CA TYR A 58 -0.87 6.59 10.67
C TYR A 58 0.16 5.66 11.32
N LEU A 59 -0.17 4.38 11.45
CA LEU A 59 0.73 3.37 12.03
C LEU A 59 2.04 3.23 11.26
N LEU A 60 2.01 3.21 9.92
CA LEU A 60 3.21 3.17 9.08
C LEU A 60 4.11 4.39 9.29
N ARG A 61 3.54 5.58 9.51
CA ARG A 61 4.33 6.79 9.80
C ARG A 61 5.00 6.69 11.16
N GLU A 62 4.30 6.23 12.18
CA GLU A 62 4.87 6.06 13.53
C GLU A 62 5.96 4.98 13.55
N MET A 63 5.75 3.88 12.83
CA MET A 63 6.76 2.83 12.66
C MET A 63 8.03 3.36 11.95
N LYS A 64 7.87 4.17 10.90
CA LYS A 64 8.99 4.83 10.22
C LYS A 64 9.76 5.78 11.16
N ARG A 65 9.04 6.51 12.01
CA ARG A 65 9.65 7.38 13.03
C ARG A 65 10.45 6.58 14.04
N ALA A 66 9.88 5.49 14.57
CA ALA A 66 10.58 4.60 15.49
C ALA A 66 11.87 4.03 14.88
N GLY A 67 11.81 3.52 13.64
CA GLY A 67 12.98 3.03 12.92
C GLY A 67 14.05 4.11 12.68
N SER A 68 13.64 5.35 12.37
CA SER A 68 14.56 6.49 12.22
C SER A 68 15.25 6.86 13.52
N ASN A 69 14.52 6.87 14.64
CA ASN A 69 15.07 7.15 15.97
C ASN A 69 16.09 6.07 16.38
N LEU A 70 15.75 4.80 16.15
CA LEU A 70 16.67 3.68 16.38
C LEU A 70 17.95 3.81 15.55
N HIS A 71 17.82 4.14 14.27
CA HIS A 71 18.98 4.34 13.40
C HIS A 71 19.86 5.51 13.86
N GLN A 72 19.28 6.59 14.40
CA GLN A 72 20.06 7.68 14.98
C GLN A 72 20.88 7.23 16.21
N VAL A 73 20.29 6.42 17.08
CA VAL A 73 21.00 5.83 18.24
C VAL A 73 22.12 4.93 17.77
N LEU A 74 21.86 4.04 16.81
CA LEU A 74 22.87 3.18 16.18
C LEU A 74 24.08 3.96 15.68
N ARG A 75 23.84 5.05 14.92
CA ARG A 75 24.93 5.90 14.42
C ARG A 75 25.76 6.51 15.56
N LYS A 76 25.11 6.97 16.64
CA LYS A 76 25.82 7.50 17.81
C LYS A 76 26.66 6.42 18.50
N LEU A 77 26.11 5.22 18.69
CA LEU A 77 26.83 4.09 19.28
C LEU A 77 28.04 3.65 18.42
N ASN A 78 27.86 3.62 17.10
CA ASN A 78 28.95 3.32 16.16
C ASN A 78 30.09 4.35 16.24
N ILE A 79 29.77 5.65 16.33
CA ILE A 79 30.76 6.71 16.55
C ILE A 79 31.49 6.53 17.89
N LEU A 80 30.79 6.07 18.92
CA LEU A 80 31.35 5.83 20.25
C LEU A 80 32.09 4.49 20.39
N GLY A 81 32.16 3.66 19.33
CA GLY A 81 32.85 2.38 19.34
C GLY A 81 32.18 1.28 20.18
N ILE A 82 30.88 1.41 20.47
CA ILE A 82 30.15 0.49 21.35
C ILE A 82 29.62 -0.71 20.52
N ALA A 83 30.05 -1.92 20.87
CA ALA A 83 29.83 -3.17 20.13
C ALA A 83 28.38 -3.73 20.13
N HIS A 84 27.37 -2.94 20.54
CA HIS A 84 25.95 -3.35 20.57
C HIS A 84 25.21 -3.12 19.24
N SER A 85 25.92 -2.80 18.15
CA SER A 85 25.30 -2.41 16.89
C SER A 85 24.53 -3.53 16.21
N LEU A 86 24.96 -4.80 16.33
CA LEU A 86 24.37 -5.90 15.55
C LEU A 86 22.90 -6.20 15.93
N GLU A 87 22.55 -6.24 17.21
CA GLU A 87 21.17 -6.52 17.65
C GLU A 87 20.23 -5.36 17.32
N LEU A 88 20.70 -4.12 17.51
CA LEU A 88 19.95 -2.92 17.18
C LEU A 88 19.77 -2.76 15.65
N GLU A 89 20.77 -3.15 14.86
CA GLU A 89 20.67 -3.19 13.39
C GLU A 89 19.65 -4.23 12.92
N ARG A 90 19.59 -5.40 13.57
CA ARG A 90 18.55 -6.41 13.34
C ARG A 90 17.16 -5.84 13.63
N CYS A 91 16.95 -5.19 14.78
CA CYS A 91 15.67 -4.55 15.09
C CYS A 91 15.27 -3.50 14.04
N ALA A 92 16.23 -2.71 13.54
CA ALA A 92 15.97 -1.71 12.49
C ALA A 92 15.62 -2.38 11.14
N ALA A 93 16.22 -3.53 10.83
CA ALA A 93 15.89 -4.34 9.67
C ALA A 93 14.48 -4.95 9.79
N ASP A 94 14.14 -5.54 10.94
CA ASP A 94 12.83 -6.15 11.18
C ASP A 94 11.68 -5.15 11.02
N ILE A 95 11.87 -3.91 11.51
CA ILE A 95 10.91 -2.81 11.30
C ILE A 95 10.74 -2.52 9.81
N ARG A 96 11.85 -2.46 9.06
CA ARG A 96 11.80 -2.17 7.62
C ARG A 96 11.12 -3.31 6.85
N ASP A 97 11.44 -4.55 7.17
CA ASP A 97 10.91 -5.73 6.47
C ASP A 97 9.42 -5.89 6.74
N THR A 98 8.98 -5.67 7.99
CA THR A 98 7.57 -5.64 8.34
C THR A 98 6.83 -4.54 7.58
N MET A 99 7.39 -3.33 7.47
CA MET A 99 6.80 -2.26 6.65
C MET A 99 6.70 -2.67 5.18
N ASN A 100 7.73 -3.32 4.63
CA ASN A 100 7.74 -3.79 3.26
C ASN A 100 6.63 -4.82 3.01
N VAL A 101 6.45 -5.79 3.91
CA VAL A 101 5.35 -6.77 3.82
C VAL A 101 4.00 -6.06 3.75
N ILE A 102 3.75 -5.09 4.65
CA ILE A 102 2.50 -4.32 4.66
C ILE A 102 2.31 -3.57 3.33
N TYR A 103 3.37 -2.93 2.81
CA TYR A 103 3.29 -2.25 1.52
C TYR A 103 3.00 -3.20 0.36
N GLN A 104 3.61 -4.39 0.33
CA GLN A 104 3.33 -5.37 -0.71
C GLN A 104 1.89 -5.89 -0.62
N THR A 105 1.34 -6.03 0.60
CA THR A 105 -0.03 -6.47 0.81
C THR A 105 -1.04 -5.48 0.24
N TYR A 106 -0.90 -4.18 0.53
CA TYR A 106 -1.90 -3.17 0.15
C TYR A 106 -1.58 -2.39 -1.13
N TRP A 107 -0.32 -2.36 -1.55
CA TRP A 107 0.18 -1.65 -2.75
C TRP A 107 1.21 -2.49 -3.54
N PRO A 108 0.81 -3.65 -4.09
CA PRO A 108 1.72 -4.58 -4.77
C PRO A 108 2.41 -3.99 -6.02
N GLU A 109 1.80 -3.01 -6.71
CA GLU A 109 2.29 -2.47 -7.98
C GLU A 109 3.30 -1.30 -7.84
N ASN A 110 3.63 -0.86 -6.63
CA ASN A 110 4.41 0.36 -6.40
C ASN A 110 5.94 0.19 -6.54
N LYS A 111 6.41 -0.82 -7.29
CA LYS A 111 7.85 -1.10 -7.53
C LYS A 111 8.42 -0.48 -8.81
N ASN A 112 7.59 0.10 -9.70
CA ASN A 112 8.05 0.56 -11.02
C ASN A 112 8.25 2.07 -11.18
N ASN A 113 8.44 2.84 -10.09
CA ASN A 113 8.69 4.29 -10.16
C ASN A 113 10.02 4.72 -9.52
N LYS A 114 11.06 3.88 -9.64
CA LYS A 114 12.47 4.26 -9.46
C LYS A 114 13.34 3.65 -10.56
N SER A 115 13.02 3.97 -11.80
CA SER A 115 13.89 3.73 -12.95
C SER A 115 13.43 4.59 -14.13
N GLU A 116 13.43 5.90 -13.93
CA GLU A 116 13.62 6.93 -14.96
C GLU A 116 14.41 8.09 -14.34
#